data_AF-A0A2E9Z3I6-F1
#
_entry.id   AF-A0A2E9Z3I6-F1
#
_cell.length_a   1.000
_cell.length_b   1.000
_cell.length_c   1.000
_cell.angle_alpha   90.00
_cell.angle_beta   90.00
_cell.angle_gamma   90.00
#
_symmetry.space_group_name_H-M   'P 1'
#
loop_
_entity.id
_entity.type
_entity.pdbx_description
1 polymer ?
#
loop_
_entity_poly.entity_id
_entity_poly.type
_entity_poly.pdbx_seq_one_letter_code
_entity_poly.pdbx_strand_id
1 'polypeptide(L)' 'MERADLLKGKLGKKGYPTFVVPVRIPGKADMWYRVFIGRFSEKEAAIETAHRIKEAEKLDSVMMWQESSRS' A
#
# COMPACT_ATOMS: atom_id res chain seq x y z
N MET A 1 -12.56 2.33 6.80
CA MET A 1 -11.86 1.20 7.44
C MET A 1 -12.20 -0.10 6.73
N GLU A 2 -13.47 -0.53 6.72
CA GLU A 2 -13.93 -1.82 6.18
C GLU A 2 -13.40 -2.20 4.77
N ARG A 3 -13.45 -1.29 3.79
CA ARG A 3 -12.93 -1.56 2.43
C ARG A 3 -11.41 -1.76 2.36
N ALA A 4 -10.66 -1.02 3.18
CA ALA A 4 -9.20 -1.12 3.22
C ALA A 4 -8.75 -2.44 3.88
N ASP A 5 -9.47 -2.86 4.92
CA ASP A 5 -9.22 -4.14 5.59
C ASP A 5 -9.61 -5.34 4.72
N LEU A 6 -10.70 -5.25 3.95
CA LEU A 6 -11.05 -6.26 2.96
C LEU A 6 -9.95 -6.42 1.89
N LEU A 7 -9.40 -5.29 1.40
CA LEU A 7 -8.32 -5.33 0.41
C LEU A 7 -7.03 -5.90 1.02
N LYS A 8 -6.65 -5.47 2.23
CA LYS A 8 -5.54 -6.05 3.00
C LYS A 8 -5.71 -7.56 3.16
N GLY A 9 -6.90 -8.02 3.57
CA GLY A 9 -7.19 -9.43 3.76
C GLY A 9 -7.09 -10.23 2.46
N LYS A 10 -7.59 -9.69 1.34
CA LYS A 10 -7.51 -10.33 0.02
C LYS A 10 -6.06 -10.47 -0.45
N LEU A 11 -5.26 -9.42 -0.30
CA LEU A 11 -3.85 -9.41 -0.68
C LEU A 11 -3.01 -10.29 0.25
N GLY A 12 -3.29 -10.27 1.56
CA GLY A 12 -2.64 -11.14 2.54
C GLY A 12 -2.89 -12.63 2.27
N LYS A 13 -4.12 -13.00 1.89
CA LYS A 13 -4.44 -14.39 1.47
C LYS A 13 -3.67 -14.84 0.22
N LYS A 14 -3.22 -13.90 -0.61
CA LYS A 14 -2.39 -14.17 -1.79
C LYS A 14 -0.89 -14.21 -1.47
N GLY A 15 -0.51 -14.05 -0.20
CA GLY A 15 0.88 -14.09 0.26
C GLY A 15 1.58 -12.73 0.25
N TYR A 16 0.88 -11.65 -0.05
CA TYR A 16 1.49 -10.31 -0.03
C TYR A 16 1.54 -9.76 1.41
N PRO A 17 2.70 -9.31 1.90
CA PRO A 17 2.78 -8.61 3.19
C PRO A 17 2.07 -7.27 3.05
N THR A 18 0.90 -7.10 3.68
CA THR A 18 0.09 -5.88 3.54
C THR A 18 -0.23 -5.22 4.87
N PHE A 19 -0.24 -3.89 4.88
CA PHE A 19 -0.59 -3.09 6.05
C PHE A 19 -1.39 -1.85 5.64
N VAL A 20 -2.26 -1.39 6.54
CA VAL A 20 -3.09 -0.20 6.33
C VAL A 20 -2.50 0.94 7.14
N VAL A 21 -2.30 2.10 6.52
CA VAL A 21 -1.89 3.32 7.21
C VAL A 21 -3.04 4.32 7.12
N PRO A 22 -3.62 4.73 8.26
CA PRO A 22 -4.55 5.86 8.29
C PRO A 22 -3.78 7.15 8.05
N VAL A 23 -4.26 7.98 7.12
CA VAL A 23 -3.68 9.27 6.78
C VAL A 23 -4.79 10.31 6.79
N ARG A 24 -4.57 11.39 7.54
CA ARG A 24 -5.43 12.57 7.49
C ARG A 24 -4.87 13.52 6.45
N ILE A 25 -5.65 13.83 5.42
CA ILE A 25 -5.22 14.77 4.37
C ILE A 25 -5.57 16.18 4.85
N PRO A 26 -4.59 17.09 5.00
CA PRO A 26 -4.86 18.48 5.35
C PRO A 26 -5.86 19.10 4.37
N GLY A 27 -6.90 19.76 4.88
CA GLY A 27 -7.97 20.32 4.05
C GLY A 27 -9.10 19.36 3.67
N LYS A 28 -9.04 18.08 4.10
CA LYS A 28 -10.19 17.17 4.05
C LYS A 28 -10.59 16.74 5.45
N ALA A 29 -11.90 16.71 5.70
CA ALA A 29 -12.46 16.23 6.97
C ALA A 29 -12.28 14.71 7.14
N ASP A 30 -12.17 13.98 6.03
CA ASP A 30 -12.19 12.52 6.00
C ASP A 30 -10.83 11.88 6.31
N MET A 31 -10.87 10.77 7.05
CA MET A 31 -9.73 9.89 7.29
C MET A 31 -9.56 8.94 6.09
N TRP A 32 -8.38 8.95 5.48
CA TRP A 32 -8.03 8.05 4.40
C TRP A 32 -7.31 6.82 4.94
N TYR A 33 -7.56 5.66 4.34
CA TYR A 33 -6.94 4.40 4.73
C TYR A 33 -6.17 3.86 3.54
N ARG A 34 -4.85 4.04 3.54
CA ARG A 34 -3.98 3.60 2.43
C ARG A 34 -3.50 2.18 2.70
N VAL A 35 -3.73 1.28 1.75
CA VAL A 35 -3.22 -0.10 1.80
C VAL A 35 -1.86 -0.14 1.14
N PHE A 36 -0.84 -0.48 1.90
CA PHE A 36 0.53 -0.67 1.44
C PHE A 36 0.84 -2.15 1.29
N ILE A 37 1.70 -2.45 0.33
CA ILE A 37 2.15 -3.80 0.02
C ILE A 37 3.67 -3.81 0.16
N GLY A 38 4.16 -4.51 1.17
CA GLY A 38 5.57 -4.64 1.52
C GLY A 38 6.21 -3.35 2.04
N ARG A 39 7.39 -3.51 2.63
CA ARG A 39 8.37 -2.43 2.79
C ARG A 39 9.62 -2.90 2.05
N PHE A 40 10.05 -2.13 1.08
CA PHE A 40 11.20 -2.48 0.25
C PHE A 40 12.34 -1.51 0.57
N SER A 41 13.52 -2.06 0.84
CA SER A 41 14.76 -1.28 0.97
C SER A 41 15.29 -0.80 -0.37
N GLU A 42 14.98 -1.54 -1.44
CA GLU A 42 15.43 -1.29 -2.81
C GLU A 42 14.25 -0.87 -3.70
N LYS A 43 14.50 0.12 -4.54
CA LYS A 43 13.48 0.68 -5.44
C LYS A 43 13.08 -0.35 -6.50
N GLU A 44 14.03 -1.12 -7.00
CA GLU A 44 13.87 -2.13 -8.02
C GLU A 44 12.92 -3.24 -7.56
N ALA A 45 13.07 -3.70 -6.30
CA ALA A 45 12.16 -4.68 -5.69
C ALA A 45 10.73 -4.14 -5.54
N ALA A 46 10.58 -2.85 -5.23
CA ALA A 46 9.28 -2.19 -5.17
C ALA A 46 8.63 -2.08 -6.56
N ILE A 47 9.42 -1.77 -7.60
CA ILE A 47 8.96 -1.70 -9.00
C ILE A 47 8.51 -3.07 -9.48
N GLU A 48 9.33 -4.11 -9.29
CA GLU A 48 8.99 -5.47 -9.72
C GLU A 48 7.68 -5.94 -9.06
N THR A 49 7.54 -5.69 -7.76
CA THR A 49 6.33 -6.05 -7.02
C THR A 49 5.12 -5.27 -7.52
N ALA A 50 5.26 -3.97 -7.78
CA ALA A 50 4.19 -3.13 -8.33
C ALA A 50 3.72 -3.63 -9.71
N HIS A 51 4.66 -4.01 -10.59
CA HIS A 51 4.33 -4.62 -11.88
C HIS A 51 3.55 -5.92 -11.72
N ARG A 52 4.03 -6.84 -10.87
CA ARG A 52 3.32 -8.11 -10.60
C ARG A 52 1.90 -7.88 -10.07
N ILE A 53 1.71 -6.91 -9.18
CA ILE A 53 0.39 -6.59 -8.61
C ILE A 53 -0.52 -5.96 -9.66
N LYS A 54 0.01 -5.08 -10.51
CA LYS A 54 -0.76 -4.49 -11.61
C LYS A 54 -1.25 -5.57 -12.58
N GLU A 55 -0.41 -6.54 -12.91
CA GLU A 55 -0.78 -7.64 -13.80
C GLU A 55 -1.73 -8.65 -13.15
N ALA A 56 -1.46 -9.06 -11.89
CA ALA A 56 -2.23 -10.09 -11.19
C ALA A 56 -3.57 -9.58 -10.62
N GLU A 57 -3.60 -8.35 -10.10
CA GLU A 57 -4.76 -7.80 -9.40
C GLU A 57 -5.51 -6.74 -10.21
N LYS A 58 -4.95 -6.27 -11.34
CA LYS A 58 -5.46 -5.13 -12.12
C LYS A 58 -5.68 -3.88 -11.26
N LEU A 59 -4.85 -3.72 -10.23
CA LEU A 59 -4.86 -2.55 -9.36
C LEU A 59 -3.81 -1.56 -9.86
N ASP A 60 -4.17 -0.29 -10.03
CA ASP A 60 -3.17 0.76 -10.20
C ASP A 60 -2.48 1.03 -8.87
N SER A 61 -1.27 0.49 -8.74
CA SER A 61 -0.40 0.68 -7.60
C SER A 61 0.40 1.98 -7.72
N VAL A 62 0.40 2.79 -6.67
CA VAL A 62 1.26 3.98 -6.56
C VAL A 62 2.48 3.60 -5.73
N MET A 63 3.68 3.81 -6.28
CA MET A 63 4.92 3.68 -5.51
C MET A 63 5.05 4.90 -4.59
N MET A 64 5.19 4.66 -3.29
CA MET A 64 5.43 5.72 -2.32
C MET A 64 6.83 5.55 -1.76
N TRP A 65 7.66 6.58 -1.97
CA TRP A 65 8.95 6.64 -1.29
C TRP A 65 8.70 7.07 0.14
N GLN A 66 9.00 6.19 1.10
CA GLN A 66 8.93 6.55 2.52
C GLN A 66 10.33 6.94 2.97
N GLU A 67 10.62 8.23 2.91
CA GLU A 67 11.75 8.78 3.62
C GLU A 67 11.44 8.59 5.12
N SER A 68 12.30 7.89 5.84
CA SER A 68 12.13 7.69 7.27
C SER A 68 12.30 9.05 7.95
N SER A 69 11.23 9.84 8.04
CA SER A 69 11.16 10.98 8.93
C SER A 69 11.09 10.44 10.35
N ARG A 70 12.28 10.14 10.86
CA ARG A 70 12.57 10.02 12.28
C ARG A 70 12.28 11.41 12.87
N SER A 71 11.15 11.55 13.56
CA SER A 71 10.88 12.62 14.52
C SER A 71 10.28 11.99 15.76
#